data_AF-A0A956CWI4-F1
#
_entry.id   AF-A0A956CWI4-F1
#
_cell.length_a   1.000
_cell.length_b   1.000
_cell.length_c   1.000
_cell.angle_alpha   90.00
_cell.angle_beta   90.00
_cell.angle_gamma   90.00
#
_symmetry.space_group_name_H-M   'P 1'
#
loop_
_entity.id
_entity.type
_entity.pdbx_description
1 polymer ?
#
loop_
_entity_poly.entity_id
_entity_poly.type
_entity_poly.pdbx_seq_one_letter_code
_entity_poly.pdbx_strand_id
1 'polypeptide(L)'
;MKNAMLLMGLALTLGAFGCDDDKDHDHTGDHHGAGPSCDAIIEACHEVDDGSNADVTECHETAHGANSEDECTPIKDACVALCEGVAQDGGNTTDGGDAG
;
A
#
# COMPACT_ATOMS: atom_id res chain seq x y z
N MET A 1 -15.72 -49.04 39.15
CA MET A 1 -14.43 -48.31 39.07
C MET A 1 -14.82 -46.87 38.77
N LYS A 2 -14.92 -46.01 39.80
CA LYS A 2 -13.83 -45.13 40.28
C LYS A 2 -13.45 -44.11 39.20
N ASN A 3 -13.66 -42.80 39.28
CA ASN A 3 -13.93 -41.91 40.41
C ASN A 3 -14.61 -40.63 39.90
N ALA A 4 -15.53 -40.12 40.70
CA ALA A 4 -15.96 -38.74 40.69
C ALA A 4 -14.93 -37.83 41.37
N MET A 5 -15.04 -36.52 41.10
CA MET A 5 -14.53 -35.39 41.89
C MET A 5 -13.00 -35.27 42.08
N LEU A 6 -12.43 -34.19 41.54
CA LEU A 6 -11.83 -33.18 42.40
C LEU A 6 -11.76 -31.81 41.70
N LEU A 7 -12.46 -30.85 42.31
CA LEU A 7 -12.27 -29.41 42.13
C LEU A 7 -10.95 -28.99 42.78
N MET A 8 -10.07 -28.32 42.03
CA MET A 8 -9.03 -27.40 42.49
C MET A 8 -8.79 -26.44 41.31
N GLY A 9 -9.20 -25.18 41.31
CA GLY A 9 -9.16 -24.25 42.44
C GLY A 9 -7.73 -23.79 42.64
N LEU A 10 -7.18 -23.02 41.70
CA LEU A 10 -6.01 -22.17 41.97
C LEU A 10 -6.25 -20.79 41.35
N ALA A 11 -6.23 -19.81 42.24
CA ALA A 11 -6.48 -18.41 42.02
C ALA A 11 -5.20 -17.67 41.57
N LEU A 12 -5.45 -16.49 41.01
CA LEU A 12 -4.60 -15.29 41.02
C LEU A 12 -3.12 -15.44 40.63
N THR A 13 -2.77 -14.87 39.48
CA THR A 13 -1.69 -13.89 39.45
C THR A 13 -2.11 -12.68 38.63
N LEU A 14 -2.29 -11.58 39.35
CA LEU A 14 -2.46 -10.23 38.83
C LEU A 14 -1.11 -9.80 38.24
N GLY A 15 -0.93 -9.99 36.93
CA GLY A 15 0.18 -9.44 36.17
C GLY A 15 -0.25 -8.14 35.52
N ALA A 16 -0.22 -7.04 36.28
CA ALA A 16 -0.22 -5.70 35.69
C ALA A 16 1.17 -5.45 35.10
N PHE A 17 1.42 -6.00 33.91
CA PHE A 17 2.48 -5.51 33.04
C PHE A 17 1.82 -4.59 32.04
N GLY A 18 2.20 -3.31 32.12
CA GLY A 18 1.71 -2.27 31.25
C GLY A 18 2.01 -2.60 29.80
N CYS A 19 0.98 -2.47 28.99
CA CYS A 19 1.08 -1.98 27.63
C CYS A 19 0.12 -0.80 27.55
N ASP A 20 0.53 0.36 28.07
CA ASP A 20 0.14 1.63 27.43
C ASP A 20 0.76 1.55 26.04
N ASP A 21 0.02 0.96 25.12
CA ASP A 21 0.28 1.06 23.70
C ASP A 21 -0.98 1.74 23.16
N ASP A 22 -1.13 3.02 23.55
CA ASP A 22 -1.83 3.99 22.74
C ASP A 22 -1.15 3.95 21.37
N LYS A 23 -1.53 2.98 20.54
CA LYS A 23 -1.42 3.12 19.09
C LYS A 23 -2.42 4.18 18.73
N ASP A 24 -1.99 5.44 18.93
CA ASP A 24 -2.32 6.50 18.02
C ASP A 24 -2.02 5.93 16.63
N HIS A 25 -3.06 5.40 16.00
CA HIS A 25 -3.12 5.22 14.56
C HIS A 25 -3.12 6.63 13.98
N ASP A 26 -1.95 7.26 14.03
CA ASP A 26 -1.65 8.47 13.31
C ASP A 26 -1.74 8.06 11.84
N HIS A 27 -2.95 8.19 11.29
CA HIS A 27 -3.21 8.21 9.86
C HIS A 27 -2.60 9.51 9.29
N THR A 28 -1.31 9.74 9.54
CA THR A 28 -0.50 10.49 8.60
C THR A 28 -0.52 9.63 7.35
N GLY A 29 -1.25 10.11 6.34
CA GLY A 29 -1.48 9.43 5.07
C GLY A 29 -0.17 9.17 4.36
N ASP A 30 0.52 8.14 4.81
CA ASP A 30 1.72 7.61 4.19
C ASP A 30 1.22 7.02 2.87
N HIS A 31 1.47 7.74 1.78
CA HIS A 31 1.22 7.28 0.41
C HIS A 31 2.22 6.18 0.02
N HIS A 32 2.47 5.26 0.94
CA HIS A 32 3.40 4.16 0.81
C HIS A 32 2.59 2.86 0.74
N GLY A 33 2.92 2.04 -0.24
CA GLY A 33 2.31 0.74 -0.45
C GLY A 33 2.91 -0.32 0.48
N ALA A 34 2.43 -1.56 0.35
CA ALA A 34 2.83 -2.67 1.20
C ALA A 34 4.23 -3.26 0.88
N GLY A 35 5.16 -2.44 0.38
CA GLY A 35 6.51 -2.83 -0.01
C GLY A 35 7.10 -1.99 -1.13
N PRO A 36 8.40 -2.17 -1.45
CA PRO A 36 9.12 -1.32 -2.39
C PRO A 36 8.63 -1.41 -3.83
N SER A 37 8.00 -2.52 -4.24
CA SER A 37 7.37 -2.61 -5.55
C SER A 37 6.07 -1.83 -5.60
N CYS A 38 5.26 -1.86 -4.54
CA CYS A 38 4.06 -1.03 -4.45
C CYS A 38 4.42 0.46 -4.43
N ASP A 39 5.44 0.85 -3.65
CA ASP A 39 5.93 2.23 -3.59
C ASP A 39 6.38 2.74 -4.96
N ALA A 40 7.12 1.92 -5.71
CA ALA A 40 7.57 2.29 -7.06
C ALA A 40 6.40 2.51 -8.03
N ILE A 41 5.33 1.73 -7.93
CA ILE A 41 4.13 1.93 -8.74
C ILE A 41 3.42 3.22 -8.34
N ILE A 42 3.20 3.44 -7.03
CA ILE A 42 2.55 4.65 -6.53
C ILE A 42 3.35 5.88 -6.94
N GLU A 43 4.67 5.90 -6.76
CA GLU A 43 5.52 7.02 -7.15
C GLU A 43 5.42 7.33 -8.65
N ALA A 44 5.46 6.30 -9.51
CA ALA A 44 5.35 6.49 -10.95
C ALA A 44 3.96 6.98 -11.40
N CYS A 45 2.90 6.53 -10.74
CA CYS A 45 1.52 6.79 -11.16
C CYS A 45 0.89 8.01 -10.46
N HIS A 46 1.32 8.39 -9.25
CA HIS A 46 0.65 9.40 -8.43
C HIS A 46 0.50 10.77 -9.11
N GLU A 47 1.53 11.21 -9.85
CA GLU A 47 1.48 12.50 -10.54
C GLU A 47 0.63 12.49 -11.82
N VAL A 48 0.41 11.32 -12.42
CA VAL A 48 -0.28 11.17 -13.71
C VAL A 48 -1.67 10.56 -13.60
N ASP A 49 -2.02 9.97 -12.47
CA ASP A 49 -3.36 9.45 -12.21
C ASP A 49 -4.33 10.57 -11.81
N ASP A 50 -4.95 11.18 -12.81
CA ASP A 50 -6.06 12.13 -12.61
C ASP A 50 -7.44 11.44 -12.64
N GLY A 51 -7.48 10.10 -12.73
CA GLY A 51 -8.71 9.31 -12.89
C GLY A 51 -9.24 9.23 -14.32
N SER A 52 -8.55 9.82 -15.31
CA SER A 52 -8.96 9.79 -16.71
C SER A 52 -8.49 8.54 -17.46
N ASN A 53 -7.41 7.91 -17.00
CA ASN A 53 -6.84 6.71 -17.61
C ASN A 53 -7.07 5.50 -16.70
N ALA A 54 -8.04 4.66 -17.08
CA ALA A 54 -8.45 3.51 -16.27
C ALA A 54 -7.32 2.55 -15.93
N ASP A 55 -6.36 2.33 -16.84
CA ASP A 55 -5.25 1.40 -16.61
C ASP A 55 -4.23 1.99 -15.59
N VAL A 56 -4.00 3.31 -15.64
CA VAL A 56 -3.16 4.02 -14.67
C VAL A 56 -3.81 4.02 -13.29
N THR A 57 -5.11 4.34 -13.23
CA THR A 57 -5.88 4.31 -11.99
C THR A 57 -5.91 2.90 -11.39
N GLU A 58 -6.09 1.86 -12.20
CA GLU A 58 -6.05 0.47 -11.72
C GLU A 58 -4.67 0.12 -11.10
N CYS A 59 -3.57 0.53 -11.75
CA CYS A 59 -2.23 0.34 -11.20
C CYS A 59 -2.03 1.08 -9.87
N HIS A 60 -2.44 2.35 -9.79
CA HIS A 60 -2.32 3.18 -8.60
C HIS A 60 -3.18 2.64 -7.44
N GLU A 61 -4.45 2.33 -7.69
CA GLU A 61 -5.37 1.78 -6.69
C GLU A 61 -4.94 0.38 -6.23
N THR A 62 -4.44 -0.46 -7.13
CA THR A 62 -3.93 -1.79 -6.76
C THR A 62 -2.72 -1.67 -5.83
N ALA A 63 -1.79 -0.76 -6.11
CA ALA A 63 -0.62 -0.55 -5.25
C ALA A 63 -0.99 0.04 -3.88
N HIS A 64 -2.02 0.89 -3.81
CA HIS A 64 -2.58 1.38 -2.54
C HIS A 64 -3.39 0.32 -1.78
N GLY A 65 -4.07 -0.59 -2.49
CA GLY A 65 -4.92 -1.64 -1.91
C GLY A 65 -4.18 -2.93 -1.57
N ALA A 66 -2.94 -3.09 -2.03
CA ALA A 66 -2.11 -4.25 -1.77
C ALA A 66 -1.80 -4.38 -0.27
N ASN A 67 -1.81 -5.62 0.23
CA ASN A 67 -1.49 -5.92 1.63
C ASN A 67 -0.06 -6.48 1.77
N SER A 68 0.63 -6.72 0.66
CA SER A 68 1.98 -7.27 0.63
C SER A 68 2.74 -6.95 -0.66
N GLU A 69 4.07 -6.95 -0.56
CA GLU A 69 4.99 -6.81 -1.71
C GLU A 69 4.77 -7.87 -2.80
N ASP A 70 4.35 -9.08 -2.43
CA ASP A 70 4.08 -10.18 -3.38
C ASP A 70 2.92 -9.87 -4.33
N GLU A 71 2.00 -8.97 -3.96
CA GLU A 71 0.89 -8.53 -4.82
C GLU A 71 1.35 -7.51 -5.88
N CYS A 72 2.31 -6.64 -5.54
CA CYS A 72 2.81 -5.59 -6.43
C CYS A 72 3.99 -6.04 -7.30
N THR A 73 4.84 -6.94 -6.80
CA THR A 73 6.00 -7.48 -7.53
C THR A 73 5.67 -7.95 -8.96
N PRO A 74 4.60 -8.74 -9.22
CA PRO A 74 4.31 -9.23 -10.56
C PRO A 74 3.80 -8.15 -11.53
N ILE A 75 3.25 -7.04 -11.03
CA ILE A 75 2.67 -5.97 -11.85
C ILE A 75 3.58 -4.75 -11.98
N LYS A 76 4.61 -4.66 -11.14
CA LYS A 76 5.51 -3.50 -11.03
C LYS A 76 5.99 -2.97 -12.37
N ASP A 77 6.71 -3.80 -13.13
CA ASP A 77 7.36 -3.33 -14.36
C ASP A 77 6.34 -2.86 -15.41
N ALA A 78 5.18 -3.52 -15.48
CA ALA A 78 4.11 -3.15 -16.41
C ALA A 78 3.45 -1.82 -15.99
N CYS A 79 3.11 -1.67 -14.71
CA CYS A 79 2.48 -0.47 -14.19
C CYS A 79 3.41 0.76 -14.21
N VAL A 80 4.68 0.60 -13.84
CA VAL A 80 5.66 1.68 -13.92
C VAL A 80 5.83 2.16 -15.37
N ALA A 81 6.03 1.24 -16.32
CA ALA A 81 6.19 1.61 -17.72
C ALA A 81 4.95 2.30 -18.30
N LEU A 82 3.75 1.89 -17.89
CA LEU A 82 2.50 2.53 -18.28
C LEU A 82 2.44 3.99 -17.79
N CYS A 83 2.67 4.20 -16.50
CA CYS A 83 2.56 5.52 -15.88
C CYS A 83 3.65 6.49 -16.37
N GLU A 84 4.89 6.00 -16.55
CA GLU A 84 5.97 6.77 -17.18
C GLU A 84 5.65 7.15 -18.62
N GLY A 85 5.00 6.27 -19.39
CA GLY A 85 4.55 6.58 -20.74
C GLY A 85 3.56 7.73 -20.77
N VAL A 86 2.57 7.73 -19.87
CA VAL A 86 1.59 8.81 -19.75
C VAL A 86 2.24 10.12 -19.32
N ALA A 87 3.22 10.07 -18.41
CA ALA A 87 3.99 11.25 -18.00
C ALA A 87 4.72 11.90 -19.20
N GLN A 88 5.27 11.09 -20.10
CA GLN A 88 5.95 11.55 -21.31
C GLN A 88 4.99 12.13 -22.34
N ASP A 89 3.82 11.50 -22.54
CA ASP A 89 2.78 12.00 -23.45
C ASP A 89 2.18 13.33 -22.98
N GLY A 90 1.98 13.49 -21.66
CA GLY A 90 1.52 14.74 -21.03
C GLY A 90 2.57 15.86 -21.02
N GLY A 91 3.85 15.51 -21.13
CA GLY A 91 4.98 16.44 -21.18
C GLY A 91 5.23 17.06 -22.56
N ASN A 92 4.60 16.58 -23.63
CA ASN A 92 4.85 17.08 -24.98
C ASN A 92 4.03 18.33 -25.33
N THR A 93 4.23 19.40 -24.56
CA THR A 93 3.77 20.76 -24.91
C THR A 93 4.92 21.73 -25.16
N THR A 94 6.02 21.33 -25.80
CA THR A 94 6.91 22.26 -26.55
C THR A 94 7.84 21.46 -27.47
N ASP A 95 7.58 21.48 -28.79
CA ASP A 95 8.46 22.10 -29.80
C ASP A 95 7.88 21.89 -31.21
N GLY A 96 6.74 22.52 -31.46
CA GLY A 96 6.29 22.79 -32.83
C GLY A 96 6.95 24.08 -33.29
N GLY A 97 8.22 24.00 -33.71
CA GLY A 97 8.95 25.12 -34.29
C GLY A 97 8.23 25.68 -35.52
N ASP A 98 7.68 26.89 -35.38
CA ASP A 98 7.39 27.77 -36.51
C ASP A 98 8.70 28.43 -36.93
N ALA A 99 9.40 27.77 -37.84
CA ALA A 99 10.42 28.36 -38.68
C ALA A 99 10.05 28.04 -40.13
N GLY A 100 9.32 28.96 -40.76
CA GLY A 100 8.94 28.89 -42.17
C GLY A 100 8.12 30.09 -42.63
#